data_AF-A0A0N5B199-F1
#
_entry.id   AF-A0A0N5B199-F1
#
_cell.length_a   1.000
_cell.length_b   1.000
_cell.length_c   1.000
_cell.angle_alpha   90.00
_cell.angle_beta   90.00
_cell.angle_gamma   90.00
#
_symmetry.space_group_name_H-M   'P 1'
#
loop_
_entity.id
_entity.type
_entity.pdbx_description
1 polymer ?
#
loop_
_entity_poly.entity_id
_entity_poly.type
_entity_poly.pdbx_seq_one_letter_code
_entity_poly.pdbx_strand_id
1 'polypeptide(L)'
;MRLKQRQPKVVLKMSTDSPTIMDLASLSSELMKISMANQKVLELSECLNEIIQINHEAEVTQNFIEDCEKVNMELENERKSHAEELRQINQDINHLEDTLKGVKSSKDSKKALIAQKYEEVERELEKTNEILRESGVPEDELLTAEKCLPTINDQGSSKELQMINDPTAAILFNQLSPLTFLNFLQRQRASLFSSSEDNGSIIFSDRNRNTTTACDQTKMKFRYFYFNIINMPSMSAIDTS
;
A
#
# COMPACT_ATOMS: atom_id res chain seq x y z
N MET A 1 66.07 13.61 12.16
CA MET A 1 67.47 13.80 11.70
C MET A 1 67.70 15.29 11.43
N ARG A 2 68.70 15.86 12.12
CA ARG A 2 69.51 17.07 11.83
C ARG A 2 68.81 18.32 11.26
N LEU A 3 68.41 19.22 12.17
CA LEU A 3 68.31 20.66 11.92
C LEU A 3 69.73 21.26 11.82
N LYS A 4 70.14 21.70 10.62
CA LYS A 4 71.34 22.52 10.43
C LYS A 4 70.96 23.99 10.49
N GLN A 5 71.25 24.62 11.64
CA GLN A 5 71.34 26.07 11.78
C GLN A 5 72.40 26.62 10.82
N ARG A 6 72.04 27.60 10.00
CA ARG A 6 72.97 28.52 9.36
C ARG A 6 72.70 29.92 9.90
N GLN A 7 73.66 30.41 10.68
CA GLN A 7 73.76 31.81 11.09
C GLN A 7 74.15 32.67 9.86
N PRO A 8 73.48 33.80 9.59
CA PRO A 8 74.01 34.78 8.66
C PRO A 8 75.01 35.72 9.35
N LYS A 9 76.18 35.80 8.71
CA LYS A 9 77.33 36.63 9.03
C LYS A 9 76.97 38.12 8.92
N VAL A 10 77.02 38.84 10.03
CA VAL A 10 76.91 40.30 10.07
C VAL A 10 78.14 40.89 9.39
N VAL A 11 77.97 41.49 8.22
CA VAL A 11 78.97 42.36 7.61
C VAL A 11 78.45 43.78 7.73
N LEU A 12 78.96 44.49 8.73
CA LEU A 12 78.86 45.95 8.81
C LEU A 12 79.58 46.55 7.59
N LYS A 13 78.82 47.14 6.67
CA LYS A 13 79.34 48.15 5.74
C LYS A 13 78.73 49.48 6.15
N MET A 14 79.52 50.28 6.85
CA MET A 14 79.33 51.71 6.99
C MET A 14 79.56 52.33 5.61
N SER A 15 78.52 52.92 5.03
CA SER A 15 78.64 53.88 3.94
C SER A 15 77.78 55.07 4.30
N THR A 16 78.48 56.15 4.61
CA THR A 16 78.03 57.52 4.64
C THR A 16 77.61 57.94 3.22
N ASP A 17 76.41 58.49 3.07
CA ASP A 17 76.16 59.80 2.43
C ASP A 17 74.72 59.97 1.90
N SER A 18 74.19 61.16 2.18
CA SER A 18 72.97 61.80 1.67
C SER A 18 71.60 61.40 2.26
N PRO A 19 70.79 62.37 2.76
CA PRO A 19 69.37 62.16 2.95
C PRO A 19 68.74 61.94 1.58
N THR A 20 68.06 60.80 1.44
CA THR A 20 67.34 60.40 0.25
C THR A 20 66.17 61.36 0.05
N ILE A 21 66.37 62.43 -0.72
CA ILE A 21 65.26 63.19 -1.30
C ILE A 21 64.58 62.21 -2.25
N MET A 22 63.55 61.53 -1.76
CA MET A 22 62.72 60.66 -2.58
C MET A 22 62.20 61.53 -3.72
N ASP A 23 62.58 61.20 -4.97
CA ASP A 23 62.13 61.91 -6.15
C ASP A 23 60.59 61.93 -6.14
N LEU A 24 60.00 63.12 -6.23
CA LEU A 24 58.55 63.33 -6.15
C LEU A 24 57.81 62.49 -7.22
N ALA A 25 58.45 62.27 -8.37
CA ALA A 25 57.93 61.41 -9.42
C ALA A 25 57.85 59.93 -9.00
N SER A 26 58.84 59.45 -8.23
CA SER A 26 58.86 58.09 -7.68
C SER A 26 57.73 57.90 -6.66
N LEU A 27 57.57 58.85 -5.74
CA LEU A 27 56.49 58.82 -4.75
C LEU A 27 55.10 58.86 -5.42
N SER A 28 54.92 59.72 -6.42
CA SER A 28 53.67 59.79 -7.18
C SER A 28 53.35 58.47 -7.91
N SER A 29 54.36 57.79 -8.44
CA SER A 29 54.21 56.48 -9.08
C SER A 29 53.78 55.40 -8.09
N GLU A 30 54.40 55.36 -6.91
CA GLU A 30 54.04 54.40 -5.86
C GLU A 30 52.62 54.64 -5.31
N LEU A 31 52.22 55.90 -5.12
CA LEU A 31 50.84 56.23 -4.71
C LEU A 31 49.81 55.81 -5.76
N MET A 32 50.13 55.96 -7.05
CA MET A 32 49.26 55.48 -8.13
C MET A 32 49.13 53.95 -8.11
N LYS A 33 50.24 53.22 -7.91
CA LYS A 33 50.21 51.75 -7.76
C LYS A 33 49.36 51.32 -6.57
N ILE A 34 49.48 52.00 -5.44
CA ILE A 34 48.67 51.74 -4.24
C ILE A 34 47.19 51.99 -4.54
N SER A 35 46.86 53.11 -5.20
CA SER A 35 45.48 53.41 -5.59
C SER A 35 44.90 52.34 -6.52
N MET A 36 45.67 51.88 -7.52
CA MET A 36 45.26 50.81 -8.42
C MET A 36 45.08 49.47 -7.69
N ALA A 37 45.99 49.15 -6.77
CA ALA A 37 45.88 47.94 -5.96
C ALA A 37 44.62 47.97 -5.08
N ASN A 38 44.32 49.11 -4.44
CA ASN A 38 43.10 49.28 -3.64
C ASN A 38 41.84 49.11 -4.49
N GLN A 39 41.81 49.68 -5.70
CA GLN A 39 40.68 49.50 -6.61
C GLN A 39 40.48 48.02 -6.97
N LYS A 40 41.57 47.29 -7.24
CA LYS A 40 41.50 45.85 -7.53
C LYS A 40 41.06 45.02 -6.32
N VAL A 41 41.43 45.41 -5.10
CA VAL A 41 40.95 44.77 -3.88
C VAL A 41 39.44 44.94 -3.72
N LEU A 42 38.90 46.12 -4.02
CA LEU A 42 37.46 46.37 -3.99
C LEU A 42 36.71 45.51 -5.02
N GLU A 43 37.18 45.49 -6.27
CA GLU A 43 36.61 44.64 -7.33
C GLU A 43 36.63 43.15 -6.94
N LEU A 44 37.74 42.66 -6.38
CA LEU A 44 37.84 41.28 -5.90
C LEU A 44 36.89 40.99 -4.74
N SER A 45 36.69 41.96 -3.84
CA SER A 45 35.76 41.83 -2.72
C SER A 45 34.30 41.74 -3.21
N GLU A 46 33.94 42.49 -4.25
CA GLU A 46 32.61 42.40 -4.87
C GLU A 46 32.41 41.03 -5.52
N CYS A 47 33.36 40.57 -6.34
CA CYS A 47 33.30 39.24 -6.94
C CYS A 47 33.24 38.11 -5.90
N LEU A 48 33.97 38.23 -4.79
CA LEU A 48 33.92 37.26 -3.70
C LEU A 48 32.52 37.18 -3.08
N ASN A 49 31.89 38.33 -2.82
CA ASN A 49 30.55 38.38 -2.26
C ASN A 49 29.51 37.76 -3.20
N GLU A 50 29.62 38.00 -4.51
CA GLU A 50 28.76 37.36 -5.51
C GLU A 50 28.91 35.84 -5.50
N ILE A 51 30.15 35.33 -5.46
CA ILE A 51 30.41 33.88 -5.39
C ILE A 51 29.82 33.28 -4.11
N ILE A 52 29.96 33.95 -2.96
CA ILE A 52 29.39 33.49 -1.69
C ILE A 52 27.87 33.39 -1.80
N GLN A 53 27.21 34.38 -2.40
CA GLN A 53 25.77 34.38 -2.59
C GLN A 53 25.33 33.23 -3.51
N ILE A 54 25.98 33.06 -4.66
CA ILE A 54 25.69 31.95 -5.60
C ILE A 54 25.87 30.60 -4.90
N ASN A 55 26.93 30.45 -4.11
CA ASN A 55 27.19 29.22 -3.39
C ASN A 55 26.10 28.91 -2.35
N HIS A 56 25.60 29.94 -1.65
CA HIS A 56 24.49 29.77 -0.73
C HIS A 56 23.19 29.37 -1.44
N GLU A 57 22.87 30.00 -2.58
CA GLU A 57 21.70 29.64 -3.39
C GLU A 57 21.81 28.20 -3.94
N ALA A 58 23.02 27.77 -4.31
CA ALA A 58 23.29 26.39 -4.73
C ALA A 58 23.07 25.38 -3.59
N GLU A 59 23.51 25.70 -2.37
CA GLU A 59 23.29 24.86 -1.18
C GLU A 59 21.79 24.70 -0.87
N VAL A 60 21.02 25.80 -0.93
CA VAL A 60 19.56 25.75 -0.75
C VAL A 60 18.89 24.87 -1.82
N THR A 61 19.32 25.01 -3.07
CA THR A 61 18.79 24.19 -4.18
C THR A 61 19.12 22.72 -3.99
N GLN A 62 20.34 22.41 -3.55
CA GLN A 62 20.78 21.04 -3.28
C GLN A 62 19.93 20.38 -2.18
N ASN A 63 19.70 21.09 -1.07
CA ASN A 63 18.85 20.59 0.00
C ASN A 63 17.41 20.32 -0.48
N PHE A 64 16.87 21.20 -1.33
CA PHE A 64 15.53 20.99 -1.91
C PHE A 64 15.47 19.75 -2.83
N ILE A 65 16.53 19.50 -3.61
CA ILE A 65 16.64 18.29 -4.44
C ILE A 65 16.64 17.04 -3.56
N GLU A 66 17.40 17.04 -2.46
CA GLU A 66 17.46 15.92 -1.52
C GLU A 66 16.09 15.64 -0.88
N ASP A 67 15.35 16.69 -0.51
CA ASP A 67 13.98 16.55 -0.02
C ASP A 67 13.05 15.95 -1.08
N CYS A 68 13.19 16.35 -2.35
CA CYS A 68 12.42 15.79 -3.45
C CYS A 68 12.74 14.31 -3.68
N GLU A 69 14.02 13.93 -3.62
CA GLU A 69 14.45 12.53 -3.75
C GLU A 69 13.91 11.66 -2.61
N LYS A 70 13.88 12.21 -1.39
CA LYS A 70 13.27 11.54 -0.23
C LYS A 70 11.79 11.28 -0.44
N VAL A 71 11.02 12.29 -0.86
CA VAL A 71 9.59 12.13 -1.15
C VAL A 71 9.37 11.13 -2.30
N ASN A 72 10.20 11.18 -3.33
CA ASN A 72 10.13 10.23 -4.43
C ASN A 72 10.35 8.77 -3.98
N MET A 73 11.30 8.54 -3.07
CA MET A 73 11.53 7.24 -2.47
C MET A 73 10.34 6.78 -1.61
N GLU A 74 9.73 7.67 -0.84
CA GLU A 74 8.52 7.37 -0.06
C GLU A 74 7.34 6.97 -0.97
N LEU A 75 7.12 7.70 -2.06
CA LEU A 75 6.09 7.38 -3.06
C LEU A 75 6.33 6.03 -3.75
N GLU A 76 7.57 5.71 -4.08
CA GLU A 76 7.90 4.43 -4.71
C GLU A 76 7.71 3.26 -3.73
N ASN A 77 7.95 3.47 -2.44
CA ASN A 77 7.65 2.48 -1.40
C ASN A 77 6.15 2.28 -1.23
N GLU A 78 5.35 3.36 -1.21
CA GLU A 78 3.89 3.28 -1.17
C GLU A 78 3.34 2.55 -2.40
N ARG A 79 3.85 2.88 -3.59
CA ARG A 79 3.48 2.20 -4.84
C ARG A 79 3.74 0.70 -4.78
N LYS A 80 4.87 0.28 -4.21
CA LYS A 80 5.20 -1.15 -4.00
C LYS A 80 4.28 -1.81 -2.98
N SER A 81 3.97 -1.13 -1.88
CA SER A 81 3.02 -1.63 -0.86
C SER A 81 1.64 -1.88 -1.48
N HIS A 82 1.10 -0.91 -2.20
CA HIS A 82 -0.20 -1.04 -2.88
C HIS A 82 -0.21 -2.16 -3.93
N ALA A 83 0.91 -2.36 -4.66
CA ALA A 83 1.01 -3.46 -5.61
C ALA A 83 0.95 -4.84 -4.92
N GLU A 84 1.56 -4.98 -3.75
CA GLU A 84 1.50 -6.21 -2.97
C GLU A 84 0.12 -6.45 -2.35
N GLU A 85 -0.52 -5.40 -1.83
CA GLU A 85 -1.89 -5.49 -1.32
C GLU A 85 -2.87 -5.95 -2.40
N LEU A 86 -2.76 -5.40 -3.63
CA LEU A 86 -3.56 -5.84 -4.77
C LEU A 86 -3.28 -7.31 -5.14
N ARG A 87 -2.02 -7.75 -5.04
CA ARG A 87 -1.64 -9.14 -5.28
C ARG A 87 -2.31 -10.06 -4.24
N GLN A 88 -2.30 -9.68 -2.97
CA GLN A 88 -2.94 -10.44 -1.89
C GLN A 88 -4.46 -10.51 -2.08
N ILE A 89 -5.12 -9.39 -2.38
CA ILE A 89 -6.57 -9.36 -2.64
C ILE A 89 -6.94 -10.32 -3.77
N ASN A 90 -6.17 -10.34 -4.86
CA ASN A 90 -6.43 -11.26 -5.97
C ASN A 90 -6.24 -12.73 -5.57
N GLN A 91 -5.27 -13.04 -4.71
CA GLN A 91 -5.11 -14.39 -4.17
C GLN A 91 -6.30 -14.80 -3.29
N ASP A 92 -6.76 -13.90 -2.43
CA ASP A 92 -7.90 -14.13 -1.55
C ASP A 92 -9.20 -14.34 -2.36
N ILE A 93 -9.42 -13.56 -3.42
CA ILE A 93 -10.54 -13.75 -4.35
C ILE A 93 -10.53 -15.15 -4.94
N ASN A 94 -9.39 -15.58 -5.51
CA ASN A 94 -9.28 -16.92 -6.10
C ASN A 94 -9.53 -18.02 -5.06
N HIS A 95 -8.98 -17.87 -3.84
CA HIS A 95 -9.19 -18.83 -2.76
C HIS A 95 -10.66 -18.92 -2.33
N LEU A 96 -11.36 -17.78 -2.25
CA LEU A 96 -12.78 -17.74 -1.93
C LEU A 96 -13.64 -18.38 -3.04
N GLU A 97 -13.29 -18.15 -4.30
CA GLU A 97 -13.96 -18.78 -5.45
C GLU A 97 -13.83 -20.31 -5.40
N ASP A 98 -12.63 -20.82 -5.12
CA ASP A 98 -12.38 -22.25 -4.95
C ASP A 98 -13.15 -22.84 -3.76
N THR A 99 -13.17 -22.13 -2.64
CA THR A 99 -13.92 -22.53 -1.44
C THR A 99 -15.42 -22.61 -1.75
N LEU A 100 -15.97 -21.59 -2.42
CA LEU A 100 -17.38 -21.54 -2.79
C LEU A 100 -17.74 -22.68 -3.75
N LYS A 101 -16.88 -22.98 -4.73
CA LYS A 101 -17.04 -24.10 -5.63
C LYS A 101 -17.03 -25.43 -4.88
N GLY A 102 -16.15 -25.59 -3.90
CA GLY A 102 -16.09 -26.76 -3.02
C GLY A 102 -17.39 -26.96 -2.21
N VAL A 103 -17.87 -25.89 -1.56
CA VAL A 103 -19.12 -25.91 -0.79
C VAL A 103 -20.32 -26.24 -1.69
N LYS A 104 -20.42 -25.60 -2.86
CA LYS A 104 -21.51 -25.88 -3.82
C LYS A 104 -21.49 -27.34 -4.27
N SER A 105 -20.31 -27.85 -4.65
CA SER A 105 -20.16 -29.24 -5.08
C SER A 105 -20.53 -30.23 -3.96
N SER A 106 -20.12 -29.94 -2.71
CA SER A 106 -20.49 -30.75 -1.55
C SER A 106 -22.00 -30.73 -1.29
N LYS A 107 -22.63 -29.56 -1.37
CA LYS A 107 -24.09 -29.40 -1.23
C LYS A 107 -24.83 -30.20 -2.29
N ASP A 108 -24.43 -30.07 -3.55
CA ASP A 108 -25.08 -30.73 -4.68
C ASP A 108 -24.91 -32.26 -4.58
N SER A 109 -23.74 -32.74 -4.15
CA SER A 109 -23.50 -34.16 -3.86
C SER A 109 -24.38 -34.68 -2.72
N LYS A 110 -24.53 -33.92 -1.63
CA LYS A 110 -25.44 -34.29 -0.52
C LYS A 110 -26.90 -34.30 -0.95
N LYS A 111 -27.34 -33.32 -1.76
CA LYS A 111 -28.70 -33.30 -2.33
C LYS A 111 -28.96 -34.54 -3.19
N ALA A 112 -28.01 -34.91 -4.04
CA ALA A 112 -28.11 -36.13 -4.86
C ALA A 112 -28.21 -37.40 -4.00
N LEU A 113 -27.38 -37.50 -2.95
CA LEU A 113 -27.42 -38.63 -2.02
C LEU A 113 -28.75 -38.73 -1.26
N ILE A 114 -29.27 -37.59 -0.80
CA ILE A 114 -30.58 -37.53 -0.13
C ILE A 114 -31.66 -37.99 -1.10
N ALA A 115 -31.72 -37.45 -2.32
CA ALA A 115 -32.70 -37.86 -3.33
C ALA A 115 -32.66 -39.38 -3.59
N GLN A 116 -31.46 -39.95 -3.74
CA GLN A 116 -31.29 -41.39 -3.89
C GLN A 116 -31.85 -42.19 -2.71
N LYS A 117 -31.64 -41.71 -1.47
CA LYS A 117 -32.16 -42.36 -0.27
C LYS A 117 -33.68 -42.27 -0.15
N TYR A 118 -34.27 -41.16 -0.59
CA TYR A 118 -35.72 -41.03 -0.70
C TYR A 118 -36.31 -42.05 -1.67
N GLU A 119 -35.74 -42.19 -2.86
CA GLU A 119 -36.17 -43.19 -3.85
C GLU A 119 -36.04 -44.64 -3.33
N GLU A 120 -34.99 -44.94 -2.56
CA GLU A 120 -34.80 -46.24 -1.91
C GLU A 120 -35.89 -46.53 -0.87
N VAL A 121 -36.22 -45.54 -0.03
CA VAL A 121 -37.29 -45.65 0.97
C VAL A 121 -38.65 -45.82 0.30
N GLU A 122 -38.96 -45.07 -0.75
CA GLU A 122 -40.23 -45.23 -1.49
C GLU A 122 -40.37 -46.63 -2.08
N ARG A 123 -39.28 -47.21 -2.60
CA ARG A 123 -39.30 -48.58 -3.13
C ARG A 123 -39.54 -49.64 -2.05
N GLU A 124 -38.86 -49.53 -0.91
CA GLU A 124 -39.06 -50.46 0.21
C GLU A 124 -40.43 -50.28 0.88
N LEU A 125 -40.96 -49.05 0.90
CA LEU A 125 -42.32 -48.75 1.33
C LEU A 125 -43.35 -49.51 0.47
N GLU A 126 -43.24 -49.41 -0.85
CA GLU A 126 -44.15 -50.10 -1.78
C GLU A 126 -44.07 -51.62 -1.61
N LYS A 127 -42.84 -52.16 -1.52
CA LYS A 127 -42.61 -53.59 -1.30
C LYS A 127 -43.20 -54.06 0.04
N THR A 128 -43.08 -53.26 1.09
CA THR A 128 -43.66 -53.57 2.40
C THR A 128 -45.18 -53.55 2.35
N ASN A 129 -45.76 -52.54 1.70
CA ASN A 129 -47.21 -52.45 1.51
C ASN A 129 -47.76 -53.64 0.70
N GLU A 130 -47.04 -54.13 -0.31
CA GLU A 130 -47.44 -55.35 -1.03
C GLU A 130 -47.51 -56.57 -0.11
N ILE A 131 -46.51 -56.77 0.76
CA ILE A 131 -46.51 -57.86 1.74
C ILE A 131 -47.65 -57.71 2.76
N LEU A 132 -47.96 -56.49 3.18
CA LEU A 132 -49.08 -56.21 4.09
C LEU A 132 -50.43 -56.55 3.43
N ARG A 133 -50.60 -56.19 2.15
CA ARG A 133 -51.78 -56.57 1.34
C ARG A 133 -51.93 -58.08 1.24
N GLU A 134 -50.85 -58.80 0.93
CA GLU A 134 -50.84 -60.27 0.88
C GLU A 134 -51.19 -60.92 2.24
N SER A 135 -50.87 -60.25 3.34
CA SER A 135 -51.14 -60.72 4.71
C SER A 135 -52.56 -60.39 5.22
N GLY A 136 -53.38 -59.70 4.43
CA GLY A 136 -54.76 -59.36 4.78
C GLY A 136 -54.91 -58.07 5.59
N VAL A 137 -53.91 -57.18 5.59
CA VAL A 137 -54.02 -55.85 6.20
C VAL A 137 -54.91 -54.95 5.33
N PRO A 138 -55.89 -54.23 5.91
CA PRO A 138 -56.77 -53.34 5.16
C PRO A 138 -56.03 -52.10 4.64
N GLU A 139 -56.49 -51.55 3.51
CA GLU A 139 -55.84 -50.44 2.79
C GLU A 139 -55.63 -49.18 3.68
N ASP A 140 -56.56 -48.91 4.59
CA ASP A 140 -56.53 -47.75 5.50
C ASP A 140 -55.36 -47.80 6.51
N GLU A 141 -54.79 -48.99 6.73
CA GLU A 141 -53.67 -49.23 7.64
C GLU A 141 -52.31 -49.30 6.94
N LEU A 142 -52.27 -49.19 5.59
CA LEU A 142 -51.01 -49.19 4.85
C LEU A 142 -50.12 -47.99 5.18
N LEU A 143 -48.83 -48.17 4.95
CA LEU A 143 -47.83 -47.15 5.20
C LEU A 143 -47.91 -46.09 4.08
N THR A 144 -47.93 -44.81 4.46
CA THR A 144 -47.95 -43.68 3.52
C THR A 144 -46.62 -42.94 3.54
N ALA A 145 -46.26 -42.33 2.42
CA ALA A 145 -45.04 -41.54 2.29
C ALA A 145 -44.95 -40.44 3.38
N GLU A 146 -46.07 -39.81 3.73
CA GLU A 146 -46.15 -38.78 4.78
C GLU A 146 -45.85 -39.32 6.20
N LYS A 147 -46.14 -40.61 6.47
CA LYS A 147 -45.81 -41.25 7.75
C LYS A 147 -44.34 -41.67 7.83
N CYS A 148 -43.70 -41.92 6.68
CA CYS A 148 -42.37 -42.53 6.60
C CYS A 148 -41.25 -41.56 6.21
N LEU A 149 -41.58 -40.43 5.58
CA LEU A 149 -40.59 -39.45 5.11
C LEU A 149 -40.72 -38.13 5.87
N PRO A 150 -39.61 -37.58 6.40
CA PRO A 150 -39.64 -36.26 7.03
C PRO A 150 -39.90 -35.17 5.98
N THR A 151 -40.77 -34.20 6.29
CA THR A 151 -40.98 -33.03 5.44
C THR A 151 -39.74 -32.15 5.44
N ILE A 152 -38.92 -32.22 4.39
CA ILE A 152 -37.79 -31.31 4.23
C ILE A 152 -38.33 -30.02 3.61
N ASN A 153 -38.62 -29.02 4.45
CA ASN A 153 -38.86 -27.66 3.98
C ASN A 153 -37.56 -27.11 3.38
N ASP A 154 -37.51 -26.95 2.06
CA ASP A 154 -36.41 -26.29 1.30
C ASP A 154 -36.38 -24.77 1.54
N GLN A 155 -36.62 -24.33 2.78
CA GLN A 155 -36.81 -22.92 3.15
C GLN A 155 -35.51 -22.20 3.57
N GLY A 156 -34.35 -22.83 3.35
CA GLY A 156 -33.05 -22.25 3.74
C GLY A 156 -32.36 -21.41 2.66
N SER A 157 -32.78 -21.42 1.39
CA SER A 157 -31.89 -20.95 0.30
C SER A 157 -32.39 -19.84 -0.62
N SER A 158 -33.51 -19.16 -0.33
CA SER A 158 -34.01 -18.09 -1.22
C SER A 158 -34.04 -16.68 -0.63
N LYS A 159 -33.88 -16.48 0.69
CA LYS A 159 -33.98 -15.12 1.27
C LYS A 159 -32.65 -14.37 1.39
N GLU A 160 -31.50 -15.06 1.38
CA GLU A 160 -30.21 -14.40 1.61
C GLU A 160 -29.54 -13.89 0.31
N LEU A 161 -29.91 -14.43 -0.84
CA LEU A 161 -29.43 -13.99 -2.16
C LEU A 161 -30.22 -12.82 -2.77
N GLN A 162 -31.32 -12.39 -2.16
CA GLN A 162 -32.10 -11.24 -2.66
C GLN A 162 -31.51 -9.88 -2.26
N MET A 163 -30.63 -9.80 -1.26
CA MET A 163 -30.02 -8.52 -0.84
C MET A 163 -28.81 -8.09 -1.69
N ILE A 164 -28.24 -8.99 -2.51
CA ILE A 164 -27.03 -8.68 -3.30
C ILE A 164 -27.39 -8.01 -4.64
N ASN A 165 -28.65 -8.11 -5.09
CA ASN A 165 -29.12 -7.55 -6.35
C ASN A 165 -30.00 -6.29 -6.18
N ASP A 166 -30.15 -5.77 -4.95
CA ASP A 166 -30.90 -4.55 -4.71
C ASP A 166 -29.98 -3.32 -4.93
N PRO A 167 -30.16 -2.53 -6.02
CA PRO A 167 -29.35 -1.34 -6.26
C PRO A 167 -29.45 -0.33 -5.11
N THR A 168 -30.48 -0.46 -4.26
CA THR A 168 -30.69 0.34 -3.04
C THR A 168 -29.64 0.06 -1.95
N ALA A 169 -29.16 -1.19 -1.81
CA ALA A 169 -28.13 -1.54 -0.83
C ALA A 169 -26.78 -0.91 -1.20
N ALA A 170 -26.39 -0.97 -2.49
CA ALA A 170 -25.18 -0.33 -2.99
C ALA A 170 -25.21 1.20 -2.85
N ILE A 171 -26.39 1.82 -2.98
CA ILE A 171 -26.58 3.26 -2.76
C ILE A 171 -26.49 3.62 -1.26
N LEU A 172 -27.01 2.79 -0.37
CA LEU A 172 -26.91 2.98 1.08
C LEU A 172 -25.45 2.88 1.56
N PHE A 173 -24.67 1.91 1.07
CA PHE A 173 -23.26 1.77 1.44
C PHE A 173 -22.39 2.95 0.99
N ASN A 174 -22.70 3.57 -0.15
CA ASN A 174 -22.01 4.76 -0.63
C ASN A 174 -22.32 6.05 0.18
N GLN A 175 -23.35 6.04 1.02
CA GLN A 175 -23.77 7.18 1.84
C GLN A 175 -23.30 7.07 3.31
N LEU A 176 -22.76 5.92 3.71
CA LEU A 176 -22.29 5.71 5.08
C LEU A 176 -20.92 6.33 5.28
N SER A 177 -20.75 7.05 6.40
CA SER A 177 -19.42 7.47 6.81
C SER A 177 -18.53 6.24 7.05
N PRO A 178 -17.20 6.31 6.81
CA PRO A 178 -16.29 5.17 6.98
C PRO A 178 -16.40 4.47 8.34
N LEU A 179 -16.68 5.23 9.40
CA LEU A 179 -16.91 4.74 10.76
C LEU A 179 -18.20 3.93 10.91
N THR A 180 -19.26 4.31 10.20
CA THR A 180 -20.54 3.60 10.24
C THR A 180 -20.46 2.29 9.45
N PHE A 181 -19.70 2.28 8.34
CA PHE A 181 -19.44 1.07 7.55
C PHE A 181 -18.63 0.03 8.33
N LEU A 182 -17.56 0.46 9.00
CA LEU A 182 -16.77 -0.44 9.85
C LEU A 182 -17.58 -1.03 11.00
N ASN A 183 -18.41 -0.22 11.67
CA ASN A 183 -19.32 -0.71 12.72
C ASN A 183 -20.36 -1.71 12.17
N PHE A 184 -20.86 -1.50 10.95
CA PHE A 184 -21.77 -2.44 10.30
C PHE A 184 -21.08 -3.78 10.03
N LEU A 185 -19.88 -3.76 9.43
CA LEU A 185 -19.08 -4.97 9.21
C LEU A 185 -18.75 -5.69 10.52
N GLN A 186 -18.44 -4.94 11.57
CA GLN A 186 -18.14 -5.48 12.89
C GLN A 186 -19.37 -6.14 13.55
N ARG A 187 -20.58 -5.59 13.36
CA ARG A 187 -21.84 -6.22 13.79
C ARG A 187 -22.17 -7.49 13.00
N GLN A 188 -21.92 -7.49 11.69
CA GLN A 188 -22.08 -8.69 10.87
C GLN A 188 -21.10 -9.79 11.30
N ARG A 189 -19.86 -9.41 11.62
CA ARG A 189 -18.87 -10.34 12.20
C ARG A 189 -19.37 -10.93 13.53
N ALA A 190 -19.86 -10.10 14.45
CA ALA A 190 -20.40 -10.59 15.72
C ALA A 190 -21.59 -11.55 15.51
N SER A 191 -22.46 -11.27 14.54
CA SER A 191 -23.59 -12.14 14.18
C SER A 191 -23.15 -13.52 13.65
N LEU A 192 -22.08 -13.57 12.83
CA LEU A 192 -21.60 -14.82 12.23
C LEU A 192 -20.87 -15.73 13.23
N PHE A 193 -20.32 -15.16 14.30
CA PHE A 193 -19.55 -15.91 15.31
C PHE A 193 -20.29 -16.13 16.63
N SER A 194 -21.51 -15.59 16.80
CA SER A 194 -22.31 -15.78 18.02
C SER A 194 -23.29 -16.95 17.96
N SER A 195 -23.44 -17.63 16.82
CA SER A 195 -24.34 -18.78 16.67
C SER A 195 -23.65 -20.15 16.72
N SER A 196 -22.37 -20.21 17.08
CA SER A 196 -21.61 -21.46 17.18
C SER A 196 -21.24 -21.72 18.64
N GLU A 197 -22.21 -22.21 19.42
CA GLU A 197 -21.87 -23.09 20.54
C GLU A 197 -21.32 -24.40 19.96
N ASP A 198 -20.03 -24.43 19.66
CA ASP A 198 -19.19 -25.60 19.92
C ASP A 198 -17.71 -25.32 19.62
N ASN A 199 -16.93 -25.36 20.69
CA ASN A 199 -15.52 -25.81 20.81
C ASN A 199 -14.55 -25.53 19.65
N GLY A 200 -13.71 -24.50 19.83
CA GLY A 200 -12.49 -24.35 19.04
C GLY A 200 -11.79 -23.02 19.25
N SER A 201 -11.04 -22.90 20.34
CA SER A 201 -10.12 -21.78 20.59
C SER A 201 -9.16 -21.59 19.41
N ILE A 202 -9.36 -20.54 18.61
CA ILE A 202 -8.28 -19.97 17.79
C ILE A 202 -7.89 -18.64 18.42
N ILE A 203 -6.85 -18.73 19.25
CA ILE A 203 -6.07 -17.59 19.73
C ILE A 203 -5.37 -16.98 18.51
N PHE A 204 -5.78 -15.79 18.09
CA PHE A 204 -4.89 -14.88 17.38
C PHE A 204 -4.49 -13.79 18.35
N SER A 205 -3.27 -13.94 18.89
CA SER A 205 -2.63 -12.95 19.74
C SER A 205 -2.42 -11.66 18.95
N ASP A 206 -3.07 -10.61 19.43
CA ASP A 206 -2.78 -9.21 19.13
C ASP A 206 -1.29 -8.90 19.30
N ARG A 207 -0.67 -8.37 18.25
CA ARG A 207 0.56 -7.60 18.38
C ARG A 207 0.68 -6.55 17.28
N ASN A 208 -0.05 -5.44 17.40
CA ASN A 208 0.62 -4.15 17.61
C ASN A 208 -0.36 -3.03 18.00
N ARG A 209 0.02 -2.30 19.05
CA ARG A 209 -0.63 -1.10 19.56
C ARG A 209 -0.13 0.13 18.79
N ASN A 210 -1.07 1.01 18.48
CA ASN A 210 -0.97 2.47 18.57
C ASN A 210 0.17 3.20 17.84
N THR A 211 -0.17 3.81 16.70
CA THR A 211 0.18 5.22 16.45
C THR A 211 -1.01 5.91 15.79
N THR A 212 -1.68 6.74 16.59
CA THR A 212 -2.67 7.72 16.15
C THR A 212 -1.89 8.94 15.68
N THR A 213 -1.90 9.24 14.38
CA THR A 213 -1.53 10.57 13.87
C THR A 213 -2.55 11.00 12.83
N ALA A 214 -3.15 12.14 13.15
CA ALA A 214 -3.92 13.08 12.34
C ALA A 214 -4.34 12.63 10.92
N CYS A 215 -5.65 12.47 10.81
CA CYS A 215 -6.49 12.64 9.64
C CYS A 215 -6.04 13.80 8.73
N ASP A 216 -5.59 13.48 7.51
CA ASP A 216 -5.76 14.36 6.36
C ASP A 216 -6.69 13.67 5.35
N GLN A 217 -7.95 14.11 5.37
CA GLN A 217 -8.95 13.77 4.36
C GLN A 217 -8.62 14.51 3.07
N THR A 218 -7.89 13.86 2.16
CA THR A 218 -7.91 14.27 0.75
C THR A 218 -8.60 13.18 -0.08
N LYS A 219 -9.88 13.44 -0.36
CA LYS A 219 -10.66 12.77 -1.41
C LYS A 219 -9.84 12.70 -2.70
N MET A 220 -9.69 11.53 -3.31
CA MET A 220 -9.75 11.40 -4.78
C MET A 220 -10.27 10.02 -5.21
N LYS A 221 -11.45 10.09 -5.84
CA LYS A 221 -12.14 9.18 -6.76
C LYS A 221 -11.28 8.04 -7.34
N PHE A 222 -11.65 6.81 -7.02
CA PHE A 222 -11.43 5.65 -7.88
C PHE A 222 -12.16 5.88 -9.22
N ARG A 223 -11.40 6.02 -10.30
CA ARG A 223 -11.90 5.71 -11.65
C ARG A 223 -11.34 4.35 -12.04
N TYR A 224 -12.25 3.40 -12.25
CA TYR A 224 -12.05 2.23 -13.09
C TYR A 224 -11.34 2.64 -14.38
N PHE A 225 -10.04 2.37 -14.52
CA PHE A 225 -9.33 2.47 -15.82
C PHE A 225 -7.95 1.81 -15.80
N TYR A 226 -7.80 0.59 -15.28
CA TYR A 226 -6.56 -0.17 -15.47
C TYR A 226 -6.84 -1.65 -15.77
N PHE A 227 -7.58 -1.88 -16.86
CA PHE A 227 -7.61 -3.19 -17.54
C PHE A 227 -6.83 -3.17 -18.87
N ASN A 228 -6.05 -2.11 -19.16
CA ASN A 228 -5.37 -1.96 -20.45
C ASN A 228 -3.91 -1.44 -20.41
N ILE A 229 -3.21 -1.47 -19.27
CA ILE A 229 -1.76 -1.13 -19.20
C ILE A 229 -0.91 -2.36 -18.85
N ILE A 230 -1.31 -3.54 -19.32
CA ILE A 230 -0.48 -4.76 -19.28
C ILE A 230 0.05 -5.14 -20.68
N ASN A 231 -0.35 -4.43 -21.74
CA ASN A 231 0.11 -4.70 -23.12
C ASN A 231 0.63 -3.43 -23.84
N MET A 232 1.69 -2.81 -23.34
CA MET A 232 2.51 -1.89 -24.15
C MET A 232 3.90 -2.50 -24.31
N PRO A 233 4.34 -2.83 -25.54
CA PRO A 233 5.67 -3.36 -25.78
C PRO A 233 6.72 -2.28 -25.48
N SER A 234 7.81 -2.70 -24.85
CA SER A 234 8.97 -1.84 -24.59
C SER A 234 9.47 -1.19 -25.88
N MET A 235 9.41 0.14 -26.00
CA MET A 235 10.17 0.84 -27.02
C MET A 235 11.65 0.77 -26.64
N SER A 236 12.37 0.00 -27.43
CA SER A 236 13.82 -0.12 -27.48
C SER A 236 14.50 1.22 -27.83
N ALA A 237 15.62 1.46 -27.17
CA ALA A 237 16.85 2.13 -27.62
C ALA A 237 16.72 3.20 -28.72
N ILE A 238 16.99 4.45 -28.36
CA ILE A 238 17.47 5.46 -29.29
C ILE A 238 19.00 5.49 -29.14
N ASP A 239 19.68 4.89 -30.12
CA ASP A 239 21.08 5.16 -30.42
C ASP A 239 21.20 6.60 -30.91
N THR A 240 22.04 7.41 -30.24
CA THR A 240 22.54 8.68 -30.79
C THR A 240 23.95 8.46 -31.30
N SER A 241 24.08 8.55 -32.63
CA SER A 241 25.34 8.86 -33.34
C SER A 241 25.72 10.32 -33.16
#